data_AF-A0A1Q9K2F9-F1
#
_entry.id   AF-A0A1Q9K2F9-F1
#
_cell.length_a   1.000
_cell.length_b   1.000
_cell.length_c   1.000
_cell.angle_alpha   90.00
_cell.angle_beta   90.00
_cell.angle_gamma   90.00
#
_symmetry.space_group_name_H-M   'P 1'
#
loop_
_entity.id
_entity.type
_entity.pdbx_description
1 polymer ?
#
loop_
_entity_poly.entity_id
_entity_poly.type
_entity_poly.pdbx_seq_one_letter_code
_entity_poly.pdbx_strand_id
1 'polypeptide(L)'
;MEQEHIYMKKQLQQMAEAAGEIEKIVNGDVLEGMDQIGQIWKGEAAIAYHNKGREIAEELLEASKALGKLMEEGKDSVKNDVISVI
;
A
#
# COMPACT_ATOMS: atom_id res chain seq x y z
N MET A 1 19.67 -22.16 -4.75
CA MET A 1 20.16 -20.77 -4.83
C MET A 1 19.51 -20.01 -6.00
N GLU A 2 19.76 -20.32 -7.27
CA GLU A 2 19.19 -19.53 -8.39
C GLU A 2 17.64 -19.56 -8.49
N GLN A 3 17.02 -20.74 -8.37
CA GLN A 3 15.56 -20.88 -8.36
C GLN A 3 14.88 -20.18 -7.17
N GLU A 4 15.58 -20.12 -6.03
CA GLU A 4 15.12 -19.46 -4.82
C GLU A 4 15.14 -17.94 -4.98
N HIS A 5 16.16 -17.39 -5.64
CA HIS A 5 16.23 -15.96 -5.97
C HIS A 5 15.17 -15.55 -6.99
N ILE A 6 14.90 -16.39 -7.99
CA ILE A 6 13.82 -16.14 -8.97
C ILE A 6 12.45 -16.14 -8.27
N TYR A 7 12.21 -17.10 -7.38
CA TYR A 7 11.00 -17.16 -6.58
C TYR A 7 10.85 -15.91 -5.69
N MET A 8 11.91 -15.51 -4.99
CA MET A 8 11.94 -14.32 -4.13
C MET A 8 11.61 -13.05 -4.91
N LYS A 9 12.24 -12.84 -6.08
CA LYS A 9 11.96 -11.68 -6.94
C LYS A 9 10.50 -11.62 -7.37
N LYS A 10 9.89 -12.76 -7.70
CA LYS A 10 8.48 -12.83 -8.08
C LYS A 10 7.56 -12.47 -6.92
N GLN A 11 7.82 -12.97 -5.72
CA GLN A 11 7.06 -12.59 -4.52
C GLN A 11 7.21 -11.09 -4.24
N LEU A 12 8.42 -10.55 -4.35
CA LEU A 12 8.68 -9.13 -4.14
C LEU A 12 7.90 -8.24 -5.13
N GLN A 13 7.83 -8.67 -6.39
CA GLN A 13 7.08 -7.95 -7.40
C GLN A 13 5.56 -7.99 -7.15
N GLN A 14 5.01 -9.16 -6.83
CA GLN A 14 3.57 -9.32 -6.56
C GLN A 14 3.10 -8.48 -5.37
N MET A 15 3.90 -8.42 -4.31
CA MET A 15 3.60 -7.59 -3.14
C MET A 15 3.68 -6.09 -3.43
N ALA A 16 4.62 -5.65 -4.29
CA ALA A 16 4.70 -4.25 -4.71
C ALA A 16 3.49 -3.83 -5.58
N GLU A 17 3.05 -4.72 -6.46
CA GLU A 17 1.83 -4.53 -7.27
C GLU A 17 0.59 -4.40 -6.35
N ALA A 18 0.46 -5.30 -5.36
CA ALA A 18 -0.63 -5.25 -4.39
C ALA A 18 -0.63 -3.97 -3.53
N ALA A 19 0.54 -3.49 -3.10
CA ALA A 19 0.66 -2.22 -2.37
C ALA A 19 0.15 -1.04 -3.23
N GLY A 20 0.54 -1.00 -4.51
CA GLY A 20 0.05 0.01 -5.45
C GLY A 20 -1.46 -0.05 -5.70
N GLU A 21 -2.05 -1.25 -5.71
CA GLU A 21 -3.51 -1.42 -5.79
C GLU A 21 -4.22 -0.90 -4.53
N ILE A 22 -3.70 -1.19 -3.34
CA ILE A 22 -4.23 -0.66 -2.08
C ILE A 22 -4.20 0.86 -2.08
N GLU A 23 -3.10 1.47 -2.53
CA GLU A 23 -2.99 2.93 -2.61
C GLU A 23 -4.05 3.54 -3.54
N LYS A 24 -4.31 2.91 -4.69
CA LYS A 24 -5.36 3.36 -5.62
C LYS A 24 -6.76 3.25 -5.01
N ILE A 25 -7.08 2.14 -4.35
CA ILE A 25 -8.39 1.93 -3.73
C ILE A 25 -8.62 2.94 -2.60
N VAL A 26 -7.60 3.17 -1.77
CA VAL A 26 -7.68 4.12 -0.66
C VAL A 26 -7.89 5.54 -1.18
N ASN A 27 -7.05 5.99 -2.12
CA ASN A 27 -7.11 7.37 -2.61
C ASN A 27 -8.33 7.64 -3.49
N GLY A 28 -8.70 6.70 -4.37
CA GLY A 28 -9.85 6.83 -5.26
C GLY A 28 -11.14 6.45 -4.56
N ASP A 29 -11.39 5.15 -4.40
CA ASP A 29 -12.71 4.64 -4.04
C ASP A 29 -13.13 5.02 -2.60
N VAL A 30 -12.19 4.98 -1.65
CA VAL A 30 -12.49 5.24 -0.23
C VAL A 30 -12.56 6.73 0.05
N LEU A 31 -11.49 7.48 -0.20
CA LEU A 31 -11.43 8.90 0.15
C LEU A 31 -12.39 9.75 -0.69
N GLU A 32 -12.46 9.54 -2.01
CA GLU A 32 -13.41 10.31 -2.85
C GLU A 32 -14.86 9.93 -2.52
N GLY A 33 -15.13 8.64 -2.31
CA GLY A 33 -16.47 8.17 -1.93
C GLY A 33 -16.91 8.76 -0.59
N MET A 34 -16.01 8.83 0.38
CA MET A 34 -16.27 9.50 1.65
C MET A 34 -16.53 10.99 1.48
N ASP A 35 -15.74 11.70 0.66
CA ASP A 35 -15.97 13.13 0.42
C ASP A 35 -17.33 13.39 -0.23
N GLN A 36 -17.75 12.55 -1.19
CA GLN A 36 -19.07 12.63 -1.81
C GLN A 36 -20.21 12.42 -0.79
N ILE A 37 -20.08 11.41 0.08
CA ILE A 37 -21.06 11.17 1.15
C ILE A 37 -21.12 12.38 2.10
N GLY A 38 -19.97 12.97 2.44
CA GLY A 38 -19.89 14.12 3.34
C GLY A 38 -20.44 15.43 2.78
N GLN A 39 -20.57 15.53 1.45
CA GLN A 39 -21.29 16.64 0.84
C GLN A 39 -22.80 16.56 1.11
N ILE A 40 -23.36 15.36 1.21
CA ILE A 40 -24.80 15.11 1.35
C ILE A 40 -25.21 14.92 2.81
N TRP A 41 -24.44 14.14 3.57
CA TRP A 41 -24.73 13.81 4.96
C TRP A 41 -24.10 14.84 5.90
N LYS A 42 -24.92 15.64 6.57
CA LYS A 42 -24.50 16.70 7.50
C LYS A 42 -24.89 16.37 8.93
N GLY A 43 -24.19 17.01 9.88
CA GLY A 43 -24.43 16.88 11.32
C GLY A 43 -23.28 16.21 12.06
N GLU A 44 -23.32 16.24 13.39
CA GLU A 44 -22.24 15.77 14.26
C GLU A 44 -21.92 14.28 14.06
N ALA A 45 -22.94 13.44 13.83
CA ALA A 45 -22.76 12.03 13.52
C ALA A 45 -22.01 11.79 12.20
N ALA A 46 -22.27 12.61 11.18
CA ALA A 46 -21.54 12.54 9.91
C ALA A 46 -20.07 12.94 10.10
N ILE A 47 -19.79 13.99 10.87
CA ILE A 47 -18.42 14.43 11.19
C ILE A 47 -17.64 13.31 11.88
N ALA A 48 -18.24 12.64 12.87
CA ALA A 48 -17.60 11.52 13.56
C ALA A 48 -17.29 10.36 12.60
N TYR A 49 -18.21 10.04 11.69
CA TYR A 49 -18.01 9.00 10.68
C TYR A 49 -16.89 9.34 9.68
N HIS A 50 -16.84 10.60 9.22
CA HIS A 50 -15.77 11.07 8.33
C HIS A 50 -14.41 11.02 8.98
N ASN A 51 -14.30 11.48 10.24
CA ASN A 51 -13.04 11.44 10.96
C ASN A 51 -12.55 10.01 11.13
N LYS A 52 -13.43 9.08 11.51
CA LYS A 52 -13.05 7.67 11.69
C LYS A 52 -12.66 7.00 10.39
N GLY A 53 -13.40 7.23 9.31
CA GLY A 53 -13.05 6.64 8.02
C GLY A 53 -11.75 7.24 7.42
N ARG A 54 -11.49 8.53 7.67
CA ARG A 54 -10.23 9.17 7.25
C ARG A 54 -9.03 8.60 7.99
N GLU A 55 -9.14 8.41 9.31
CA GLU A 55 -8.11 7.75 10.12
C GLU A 55 -7.76 6.35 9.57
N ILE A 56 -8.78 5.54 9.26
CA ILE A 56 -8.58 4.19 8.69
C ILE A 56 -7.91 4.26 7.30
N ALA A 57 -8.32 5.22 6.46
CA ALA A 57 -7.73 5.42 5.14
C ALA A 57 -6.25 5.83 5.23
N GLU A 58 -5.92 6.73 6.17
CA GLU A 58 -4.55 7.15 6.44
C GLU A 58 -3.67 5.98 6.91
N GLU A 59 -4.17 5.17 7.87
CA GLU A 59 -3.47 3.97 8.34
C GLU A 59 -3.19 2.97 7.19
N LEU A 60 -4.17 2.74 6.31
CA LEU A 60 -4.01 1.86 5.15
C LEU A 60 -2.97 2.41 4.16
N LEU A 61 -2.95 3.72 3.94
CA LEU A 61 -1.99 4.37 3.06
C LEU A 61 -0.57 4.27 3.62
N GLU A 62 -0.40 4.48 4.93
CA GLU A 62 0.89 4.31 5.60
C GLU A 62 1.38 2.86 5.52
N ALA A 63 0.49 1.88 5.76
CA ALA A 63 0.82 0.47 5.65
C ALA A 63 1.24 0.10 4.21
N SER A 64 0.52 0.60 3.20
CA SER A 64 0.87 0.40 1.79
C SER A 64 2.26 0.97 1.45
N LYS A 65 2.56 2.20 1.89
CA LYS A 65 3.87 2.83 1.68
C LYS A 65 4.99 2.07 2.38
N ALA A 66 4.76 1.62 3.60
CA ALA A 66 5.72 0.83 4.36
C ALA A 66 6.01 -0.51 3.66
N LEU A 67 4.98 -1.18 3.16
CA LEU A 67 5.13 -2.38 2.34
C LEU A 67 5.95 -2.07 1.08
N GLY A 68 5.59 -1.04 0.32
CA GLY A 68 6.32 -0.64 -0.88
C GLY A 68 7.81 -0.41 -0.63
N LYS A 69 8.16 0.28 0.46
CA LYS A 69 9.56 0.49 0.86
C LYS A 69 10.30 -0.81 1.20
N LEU A 70 9.68 -1.69 1.99
CA LEU A 70 10.25 -3.00 2.30
C LEU A 70 10.50 -3.83 1.03
N MET A 71 9.60 -3.71 0.03
CA MET A 71 9.77 -4.40 -1.25
C MET A 71 10.96 -3.89 -2.05
N GLU A 72 11.18 -2.57 -2.08
CA GLU A 72 12.34 -1.96 -2.73
C GLU A 72 13.64 -2.39 -2.05
N GLU A 73 13.70 -2.34 -0.72
CA GLU A 73 14.86 -2.76 0.06
C GLU A 73 15.18 -4.25 -0.17
N GLY A 74 14.16 -5.11 -0.19
CA GLY A 74 14.31 -6.54 -0.50
C GLY A 74 14.83 -6.79 -1.93
N LYS A 75 14.36 -6.00 -2.90
CA LYS A 75 14.81 -6.11 -4.31
C LYS A 75 16.28 -5.74 -4.46
N ASP A 76 16.73 -4.70 -3.76
CA ASP A 76 18.14 -4.27 -3.77
C ASP A 76 19.04 -5.28 -3.06
N SER A 77 18.59 -5.89 -1.96
CA SER A 77 19.30 -6.98 -1.28
C SER A 77 19.51 -8.18 -2.21
N VAL A 78 18.45 -8.65 -2.88
CA VAL A 78 18.53 -9.78 -3.82
C VAL A 78 19.42 -9.45 -5.03
N LYS A 79 19.52 -8.17 -5.42
CA LYS A 79 20.42 -7.73 -6.50
C LYS A 79 21.89 -7.72 -6.08
N ASN A 80 22.18 -7.28 -4.85
CA ASN A 80 23.54 -7.22 -4.32
C ASN A 80 24.12 -8.62 -4.02
N ASP A 81 23.30 -9.56 -3.54
CA ASP A 81 23.70 -10.95 -3.33
C ASP A 81 24.03 -11.70 -4.62
N VAL A 82 23.51 -11.25 -5.78
CA VAL A 82 23.87 -11.82 -7.09
C VAL A 82 25.24 -11.31 -7.56
N ILE A 83 25.64 -10.09 -7.16
CA ILE A 83 26.92 -9.49 -7.56
C ILE A 83 28.07 -10.03 -6.71
N SER A 84 27.84 -10.39 -5.44
CA SER A 84 28.89 -10.93 -4.56
C SER A 84 29.27 -12.40 -4.82
N VAL A 85 28.50 -13.11 -5.66
CA VAL A 85 28.69 -14.53 -5.99
C VAL A 85 29.33 -14.74 -7.38
N ILE A 86 29.51 -13.67 -8.18
CA ILE A 86 30.21 -13.67 -9.48
C ILE A 86 31.62 -13.10 -9.30
#